data_AF-A0A919FIG6-F1
#
_entry.id   AF-A0A919FIG6-F1
#
_cell.length_a   1.000
_cell.length_b   1.000
_cell.length_c   1.000
_cell.angle_alpha   90.00
_cell.angle_beta   90.00
_cell.angle_gamma   90.00
#
_symmetry.space_group_name_H-M   'P 1'
#
loop_
_entity.id
_entity.type
_entity.pdbx_description
1 polymer ?
#
loop_
_entity_poly.entity_id
_entity_poly.type
_entity_poly.pdbx_seq_one_letter_code
_entity_poly.pdbx_strand_id
1 'polypeptide(L)'
;MGRAAKDNGSARWFVVSDDAARATVEAAIRGALAAQRSRLASVYVDMVSDHDWPAGARATVRLAERRSAANRHGGVSLTLDPRVDEDFDIVLALAPFSIGCTGTSSQGELIWDANDTGTSAAFALTPAEERAVRSAISRAGGAADDLMRLSEHHLGRRALNYSVVGGTAPAAEPWLPPDGWRAYEHTVRLGSGTDVWNAASSAVLSWGIKSRSGFTVDPLLEAGRIARRGERYWLVARIGPLHVREPVEVVATIATDRQAALAYGTLEGHPVSGEETFIVRRDENGNVNLTLRSLTRAGRGPWRGLFPLILIAQRVYRRRYLRALRRGGQ
;
A
#
# COMPACT_ATOMS: atom_id res chain seq x y z
N MET A 1 -9.54 41.19 2.74
CA MET A 1 -8.25 40.87 2.07
C MET A 1 -7.78 39.52 2.58
N GLY A 2 -8.17 38.45 1.90
CA GLY A 2 -7.90 37.06 2.30
C GLY A 2 -6.46 36.67 1.97
N ARG A 3 -5.72 36.20 2.98
CA ARG A 3 -4.35 35.75 2.86
C ARG A 3 -4.36 34.39 2.15
N ALA A 4 -4.10 34.40 0.84
CA ALA A 4 -3.89 33.18 0.06
C ALA A 4 -2.74 32.38 0.69
N ALA A 5 -3.03 31.15 1.11
CA ALA A 5 -2.01 30.20 1.51
C ALA A 5 -1.11 29.95 0.28
N LYS A 6 0.17 30.28 0.42
CA LYS A 6 1.18 30.00 -0.60
C LYS A 6 1.28 28.49 -0.78
N ASP A 7 0.78 27.99 -1.91
CA ASP A 7 0.92 26.60 -2.33
C ASP A 7 2.39 26.36 -2.67
N ASN A 8 3.14 25.83 -1.69
CA ASN A 8 4.57 25.56 -1.83
C ASN A 8 4.73 24.40 -2.84
N GLY A 9 5.57 24.54 -3.86
CA GLY A 9 5.66 23.67 -5.04
C GLY A 9 6.14 22.23 -4.83
N SER A 10 5.76 21.57 -3.73
CA SER A 10 6.04 20.15 -3.48
C SER A 10 5.11 19.24 -4.28
N ALA A 11 5.65 18.10 -4.71
CA ALA A 11 4.88 17.08 -5.40
C ALA A 11 3.85 16.43 -4.46
N ARG A 12 2.70 16.07 -5.02
CA ARG A 12 1.57 15.41 -4.33
C ARG A 12 1.24 14.13 -5.07
N TRP A 13 0.84 13.10 -4.34
CA TRP A 13 0.39 11.86 -4.97
C TRP A 13 -1.02 12.01 -5.54
N PHE A 14 -1.19 11.52 -6.76
CA PHE A 14 -2.47 11.41 -7.46
C PHE A 14 -2.67 9.97 -7.92
N VAL A 15 -3.91 9.59 -8.12
CA VAL A 15 -4.36 8.30 -8.64
C VAL A 15 -5.46 8.51 -9.67
N VAL A 16 -5.76 7.49 -10.46
CA VAL A 16 -6.88 7.52 -11.40
C VAL A 16 -8.10 6.87 -10.76
N SER A 17 -9.31 7.35 -11.06
CA SER A 17 -10.56 6.75 -10.58
C SER A 17 -10.67 5.27 -10.90
N ASP A 18 -11.14 4.48 -9.93
CA ASP A 18 -11.47 3.06 -10.13
C ASP A 18 -12.55 2.88 -11.20
N ASP A 19 -13.45 3.88 -11.36
CA ASP A 19 -14.52 3.90 -12.36
C ASP A 19 -14.09 4.54 -13.70
N ALA A 20 -12.83 5.00 -13.81
CA ALA A 20 -12.36 5.65 -15.03
C ALA A 20 -12.34 4.67 -16.20
N ALA A 21 -12.81 5.12 -17.36
CA ALA A 21 -12.70 4.36 -18.59
C ALA A 21 -11.23 4.02 -18.89
N ARG A 22 -10.99 2.87 -19.53
CA ARG A 22 -9.66 2.38 -19.86
C ARG A 22 -8.78 3.42 -20.58
N ALA A 23 -9.34 4.14 -21.55
CA ALA A 23 -8.62 5.18 -22.29
C ALA A 23 -8.14 6.34 -21.38
N THR A 24 -8.90 6.67 -20.34
CA THR A 24 -8.55 7.68 -19.34
C THR A 24 -7.36 7.23 -18.50
N VAL A 25 -7.36 5.98 -18.06
CA VAL A 25 -6.23 5.36 -17.34
C VAL A 25 -4.96 5.39 -18.19
N GLU A 26 -5.05 4.96 -19.45
CA GLU A 26 -3.91 4.99 -20.37
C GLU A 26 -3.40 6.41 -20.63
N ALA A 27 -4.31 7.39 -20.79
CA ALA A 27 -3.95 8.79 -20.98
C ALA A 27 -3.28 9.40 -19.75
N ALA A 28 -3.73 9.02 -18.54
CA ALA A 28 -3.10 9.45 -17.29
C ALA A 28 -1.69 8.88 -17.15
N ILE A 29 -1.51 7.57 -17.39
CA ILE A 29 -0.21 6.89 -17.36
C ILE A 29 0.75 7.49 -18.40
N ARG A 30 0.31 7.69 -19.65
CA ARG A 30 1.19 8.29 -20.67
C ARG A 30 1.48 9.76 -20.40
N GLY A 31 0.45 10.51 -20.01
CA GLY A 31 0.55 11.94 -19.74
C GLY A 31 1.47 12.24 -18.57
N ALA A 32 1.40 11.44 -17.51
CA ALA A 32 2.22 11.68 -16.34
C ALA A 32 3.68 11.21 -16.57
N LEU A 33 3.94 10.16 -17.36
CA LEU A 33 5.29 9.78 -17.81
C LEU A 33 5.95 10.92 -18.58
N ALA A 34 5.22 11.51 -19.53
CA ALA A 34 5.71 12.64 -20.30
C ALA A 34 5.97 13.88 -19.43
N ALA A 35 5.08 14.17 -18.48
CA ALA A 35 5.23 15.31 -17.59
C ALA A 35 6.42 15.16 -16.62
N GLN A 36 6.68 13.94 -16.13
CA GLN A 36 7.74 13.65 -15.16
C GLN A 36 9.06 13.21 -15.79
N ARG A 37 9.17 13.19 -17.13
CA ARG A 37 10.32 12.67 -17.88
C ARG A 37 11.67 13.21 -17.39
N SER A 38 11.75 14.49 -17.04
CA SER A 38 12.99 15.12 -16.54
C SER A 38 13.35 14.74 -15.10
N ARG A 39 12.37 14.32 -14.28
CA ARG A 39 12.56 13.91 -12.88
C ARG A 39 12.79 12.41 -12.73
N LEU A 40 12.34 11.61 -13.68
CA LEU A 40 12.60 10.19 -13.70
C LEU A 40 14.07 9.92 -14.04
N ALA A 41 14.74 9.20 -13.16
CA ALA A 41 16.10 8.73 -13.37
C ALA A 41 16.14 7.30 -13.89
N SER A 42 15.14 6.50 -13.53
CA SER A 42 15.03 5.13 -13.99
C SER A 42 13.56 4.73 -13.97
N VAL A 43 13.15 3.96 -14.97
CA VAL A 43 11.86 3.25 -14.97
C VAL A 43 12.11 1.77 -15.18
N TYR A 44 11.52 0.99 -14.28
CA TYR A 44 11.43 -0.45 -14.39
C TYR A 44 10.07 -0.81 -15.01
N VAL A 45 10.06 -1.71 -15.99
CA VAL A 45 8.82 -2.21 -16.63
C VAL A 45 8.87 -3.72 -16.84
N ASP A 46 7.80 -4.40 -16.46
CA ASP A 46 7.59 -5.81 -16.76
C ASP A 46 7.03 -5.97 -18.19
N MET A 47 7.54 -6.94 -18.92
CA MET A 47 7.03 -7.36 -20.23
C MET A 47 5.92 -8.41 -20.10
N VAL A 48 5.27 -8.44 -18.93
CA VAL A 48 4.14 -9.32 -18.59
C VAL A 48 2.89 -8.45 -18.45
N SER A 49 1.76 -8.97 -18.89
CA SER A 49 0.43 -8.32 -18.81
C SER A 49 -0.61 -9.36 -18.40
N ASP A 50 -1.66 -8.94 -17.69
CA ASP A 50 -2.83 -9.80 -17.40
C ASP A 50 -3.77 -9.93 -18.61
N HIS A 51 -3.53 -9.14 -19.65
CA HIS A 51 -4.31 -9.09 -20.88
C HIS A 51 -3.41 -9.27 -22.09
N ASP A 52 -4.01 -9.60 -23.23
CA ASP A 52 -3.26 -9.64 -24.50
C ASP A 52 -2.68 -8.25 -24.80
N TRP A 53 -1.40 -8.22 -25.17
CA TRP A 53 -0.77 -6.99 -25.62
C TRP A 53 -1.50 -6.42 -26.85
N PRO A 54 -1.87 -5.13 -26.83
CA PRO A 54 -2.55 -4.50 -27.94
C PRO A 54 -1.64 -4.55 -29.19
N ALA A 55 -2.26 -4.63 -30.37
CA ALA A 55 -1.53 -4.80 -31.63
C ALA A 55 -0.39 -3.79 -31.80
N GLY A 56 -0.62 -2.53 -31.40
CA GLY A 56 0.37 -1.45 -31.45
C GLY A 56 1.57 -1.61 -30.50
N ALA A 57 1.46 -2.40 -29.42
CA ALA A 57 2.55 -2.61 -28.46
C ALA A 57 3.40 -3.86 -28.75
N ARG A 58 2.88 -4.82 -29.53
CA ARG A 58 3.53 -6.15 -29.73
C ARG A 58 4.94 -6.07 -30.32
N ALA A 59 5.18 -5.12 -31.23
CA ALA A 59 6.52 -4.92 -31.80
C ALA A 59 7.50 -4.42 -30.72
N THR A 60 7.06 -3.50 -29.87
CA THR A 60 7.84 -2.95 -28.75
C THR A 60 8.10 -3.99 -27.67
N VAL A 61 7.12 -4.85 -27.35
CA VAL A 61 7.32 -5.99 -26.44
C VAL A 61 8.45 -6.89 -26.95
N ARG A 62 8.40 -7.29 -28.23
CA ARG A 62 9.47 -8.13 -28.81
C ARG A 62 10.84 -7.44 -28.82
N LEU A 63 10.87 -6.13 -29.02
CA LEU A 63 12.11 -5.34 -28.91
C LEU A 63 12.65 -5.37 -27.48
N ALA A 64 11.78 -5.12 -26.52
CA ALA A 64 12.09 -5.16 -25.10
C ALA A 64 12.61 -6.54 -24.67
N GLU A 65 11.95 -7.62 -25.08
CA GLU A 65 12.35 -9.00 -24.77
C GLU A 65 13.75 -9.30 -25.31
N ARG A 66 14.06 -8.88 -26.55
CA ARG A 66 15.40 -9.04 -27.13
C ARG A 66 16.46 -8.25 -26.36
N ARG A 67 16.15 -7.02 -25.95
CA ARG A 67 17.06 -6.19 -25.13
C ARG A 67 17.32 -6.82 -23.77
N SER A 68 16.29 -7.39 -23.12
CA SER A 68 16.44 -8.06 -21.83
C SER A 68 17.25 -9.36 -21.97
N ALA A 69 17.00 -10.15 -23.01
CA ALA A 69 17.77 -11.37 -23.29
C ALA A 69 19.26 -11.11 -23.57
N ALA A 70 19.61 -9.93 -24.11
CA ALA A 70 20.99 -9.51 -24.33
C ALA A 70 21.72 -9.10 -23.04
N ASN A 71 20.98 -8.83 -21.95
CA ASN A 71 21.56 -8.54 -20.65
C ASN A 71 21.91 -9.82 -19.89
N ARG A 72 23.04 -9.82 -19.17
CA ARG A 72 23.57 -10.99 -18.42
C ARG A 72 22.63 -11.54 -17.32
N HIS A 73 21.55 -10.83 -17.00
CA HIS A 73 20.57 -11.18 -15.96
C HIS A 73 19.17 -11.45 -16.55
N GLY A 74 19.11 -11.93 -17.79
CA GLY A 74 17.88 -12.13 -18.57
C GLY A 74 16.64 -12.48 -17.74
N GLY A 75 15.55 -11.77 -18.00
CA GLY A 75 14.32 -11.87 -17.23
C GLY A 75 13.13 -11.24 -17.97
N VAL A 76 11.97 -11.23 -17.31
CA VAL A 76 10.72 -10.69 -17.90
C VAL A 76 10.58 -9.18 -17.74
N SER A 77 11.67 -8.48 -17.39
CA SER A 77 11.63 -7.08 -17.00
C SER A 77 12.82 -6.31 -17.57
N LEU A 78 12.67 -4.98 -17.64
CA LEU A 78 13.69 -4.05 -18.11
C LEU A 78 13.77 -2.84 -17.18
N THR A 79 15.00 -2.38 -16.98
CA THR A 79 15.29 -1.07 -16.40
C THR A 79 15.74 -0.15 -17.53
N LEU A 80 15.05 0.97 -17.69
CA LEU A 80 15.19 1.92 -18.79
C LEU A 80 15.49 3.32 -18.22
N ASP A 81 16.20 4.16 -18.98
CA ASP A 81 16.41 5.58 -18.66
C ASP A 81 15.43 6.43 -19.48
N PRO A 82 14.35 6.98 -18.88
CA PRO A 82 13.36 7.80 -19.57
C PRO A 82 13.91 9.07 -20.24
N ARG A 83 15.16 9.45 -19.99
CA ARG A 83 15.82 10.59 -20.62
C ARG A 83 16.36 10.23 -22.01
N VAL A 84 16.56 8.96 -22.30
CA VAL A 84 16.91 8.45 -23.63
C VAL A 84 15.61 8.24 -24.42
N ASP A 85 15.52 8.79 -25.64
CA ASP A 85 14.27 8.76 -26.42
C ASP A 85 13.76 7.33 -26.70
N GLU A 86 14.64 6.42 -27.11
CA GLU A 86 14.25 5.04 -27.41
C GLU A 86 13.74 4.29 -26.16
N ASP A 87 14.37 4.50 -25.02
CA ASP A 87 13.96 3.92 -23.74
C ASP A 87 12.61 4.51 -23.29
N PHE A 88 12.43 5.82 -23.48
CA PHE A 88 11.18 6.49 -23.19
C PHE A 88 10.03 5.97 -24.06
N ASP A 89 10.26 5.76 -25.35
CA ASP A 89 9.27 5.19 -26.28
C ASP A 89 8.84 3.78 -25.87
N ILE A 90 9.79 2.95 -25.40
CA ILE A 90 9.49 1.62 -24.84
C ILE A 90 8.60 1.74 -23.61
N VAL A 91 9.00 2.55 -22.62
CA VAL A 91 8.21 2.74 -21.39
C VAL A 91 6.82 3.25 -21.72
N LEU A 92 6.71 4.27 -22.58
CA LEU A 92 5.45 4.88 -22.96
C LEU A 92 4.53 3.84 -23.60
N ALA A 93 5.05 2.97 -24.46
CA ALA A 93 4.25 1.92 -25.11
C ALA A 93 3.76 0.85 -24.13
N LEU A 94 4.61 0.43 -23.19
CA LEU A 94 4.37 -0.76 -22.36
C LEU A 94 3.69 -0.45 -21.01
N ALA A 95 4.01 0.67 -20.38
CA ALA A 95 3.59 0.99 -19.01
C ALA A 95 2.07 0.85 -18.76
N PRO A 96 1.16 1.26 -19.67
CA PRO A 96 -0.26 1.13 -19.39
C PRO A 96 -0.75 -0.31 -19.32
N PHE A 97 -0.04 -1.25 -19.93
CA PHE A 97 -0.47 -2.65 -20.08
C PHE A 97 0.40 -3.61 -19.26
N SER A 98 1.47 -3.13 -18.64
CA SER A 98 2.35 -3.95 -17.83
C SER A 98 1.71 -4.29 -16.48
N ILE A 99 1.96 -5.49 -15.96
CA ILE A 99 1.60 -5.84 -14.56
C ILE A 99 2.41 -5.03 -13.54
N GLY A 100 3.56 -4.50 -13.94
CA GLY A 100 4.47 -3.80 -13.04
C GLY A 100 5.29 -2.74 -13.76
N CYS A 101 5.08 -1.47 -13.43
CA CYS A 101 5.87 -0.37 -13.98
C CYS A 101 6.11 0.71 -12.92
N THR A 102 7.36 0.85 -12.47
CA THR A 102 7.73 1.80 -11.41
C THR A 102 8.81 2.75 -11.88
N GLY A 103 8.78 4.00 -11.42
CA GLY A 103 9.79 5.00 -11.78
C GLY A 103 10.29 5.79 -10.58
N THR A 104 11.61 6.00 -10.54
CA THR A 104 12.31 6.61 -9.42
C THR A 104 13.01 7.91 -9.81
N SER A 105 13.18 8.81 -8.84
CA SER A 105 13.98 10.02 -8.97
C SER A 105 15.49 9.73 -8.93
N SER A 106 16.32 10.74 -9.19
CA SER A 106 17.78 10.64 -9.03
C SER A 106 18.23 10.33 -7.60
N GLN A 107 17.37 10.57 -6.61
CA GLN A 107 17.60 10.24 -5.20
C GLN A 107 17.07 8.85 -4.82
N GLY A 108 16.53 8.09 -5.79
CA GLY A 108 15.96 6.76 -5.57
C GLY A 108 14.54 6.77 -4.99
N GLU A 109 13.87 7.93 -4.95
CA GLU A 109 12.49 8.03 -4.47
C GLU A 109 11.51 7.56 -5.54
N LEU A 110 10.53 6.72 -5.19
CA LEU A 110 9.42 6.36 -6.09
C LEU A 110 8.56 7.60 -6.36
N ILE A 111 8.37 7.96 -7.63
CA ILE A 111 7.54 9.10 -8.05
C ILE A 111 6.53 8.73 -9.15
N TRP A 112 6.61 7.51 -9.65
CA TRP A 112 5.79 6.94 -10.71
C TRP A 112 5.45 5.49 -10.40
N ASP A 113 4.17 5.14 -10.51
CA ASP A 113 3.72 3.77 -10.31
C ASP A 113 2.51 3.45 -11.20
N ALA A 114 2.59 2.37 -11.97
CA ALA A 114 1.53 1.89 -12.84
C ALA A 114 1.60 0.36 -12.90
N ASN A 115 0.78 -0.29 -12.07
CA ASN A 115 0.76 -1.75 -11.88
C ASN A 115 -0.61 -2.32 -12.27
N ASP A 116 -0.70 -3.66 -12.21
CA ASP A 116 -1.92 -4.43 -12.42
C ASP A 116 -2.56 -4.10 -13.78
N THR A 117 -1.73 -4.10 -14.82
CA THR A 117 -2.15 -3.79 -16.20
C THR A 117 -2.81 -2.41 -16.26
N GLY A 118 -2.27 -1.45 -15.51
CA GLY A 118 -2.73 -0.05 -15.43
C GLY A 118 -3.92 0.19 -14.50
N THR A 119 -4.52 -0.84 -13.88
CA THR A 119 -5.65 -0.65 -12.95
C THR A 119 -5.24 -0.07 -11.60
N SER A 120 -3.94 -0.06 -11.30
CA SER A 120 -3.37 0.57 -10.11
C SER A 120 -2.32 1.60 -10.55
N ALA A 121 -2.73 2.86 -10.71
CA ALA A 121 -1.86 3.93 -11.19
C ALA A 121 -1.76 5.07 -10.18
N ALA A 122 -0.54 5.42 -9.79
CA ALA A 122 -0.26 6.48 -8.82
C ALA A 122 0.98 7.30 -9.21
N PHE A 123 0.89 8.63 -9.10
CA PHE A 123 1.95 9.54 -9.56
C PHE A 123 2.22 10.67 -8.56
N ALA A 124 3.48 10.97 -8.26
CA ALA A 124 3.88 12.10 -7.43
C ALA A 124 4.09 13.37 -8.29
N LEU A 125 3.01 14.12 -8.50
CA LEU A 125 2.94 15.24 -9.44
C LEU A 125 3.16 16.58 -8.76
N THR A 126 3.99 17.43 -9.36
CA THR A 126 3.99 18.88 -9.08
C THR A 126 2.70 19.53 -9.62
N PRO A 127 2.33 20.75 -9.19
CA PRO A 127 1.17 21.44 -9.76
C PRO A 127 1.23 21.63 -11.29
N ALA A 128 2.44 21.75 -11.87
CA ALA A 128 2.60 21.88 -13.31
C ALA A 128 2.37 20.55 -14.04
N GLU A 129 2.91 19.46 -13.49
CA GLU A 129 2.71 18.11 -14.02
C GLU A 129 1.23 17.70 -13.89
N GLU A 130 0.58 17.95 -12.75
CA GLU A 130 -0.84 17.69 -12.54
C GLU A 130 -1.71 18.30 -13.67
N ARG A 131 -1.47 19.58 -14.01
CA ARG A 131 -2.18 20.24 -15.11
C ARG A 131 -1.93 19.55 -16.46
N ALA A 132 -0.70 19.10 -16.72
CA ALA A 132 -0.36 18.39 -17.94
C ALA A 132 -1.09 17.03 -18.04
N VAL A 133 -1.20 16.31 -16.92
CA VAL A 133 -1.89 15.02 -16.84
C VAL A 133 -3.40 15.17 -17.02
N ARG A 134 -4.02 16.13 -16.32
CA ARG A 134 -5.44 16.46 -16.51
C ARG A 134 -5.73 16.83 -17.96
N SER A 135 -4.85 17.62 -18.57
CA SER A 135 -4.97 17.97 -19.99
C SER A 135 -4.83 16.76 -20.92
N ALA A 136 -3.96 15.79 -20.60
CA ALA A 136 -3.84 14.55 -21.36
C ALA A 136 -5.11 13.69 -21.26
N ILE A 137 -5.67 13.56 -20.07
CA ILE A 137 -6.96 12.88 -19.84
C ILE A 137 -8.08 13.52 -20.65
N SER A 138 -8.22 14.85 -20.59
CA SER A 138 -9.26 15.56 -21.35
C SER A 138 -9.09 15.42 -22.86
N ARG A 139 -7.85 15.41 -23.39
CA ARG A 139 -7.61 15.14 -24.82
C ARG A 139 -8.01 13.74 -25.25
N ALA A 140 -7.95 12.77 -24.34
CA ALA A 140 -8.41 11.41 -24.57
C ALA A 140 -9.94 11.24 -24.37
N GLY A 141 -10.66 12.32 -24.06
CA GLY A 141 -12.11 12.31 -23.84
C GLY A 141 -12.53 11.93 -22.41
N GLY A 142 -11.60 11.78 -21.48
CA GLY A 142 -11.88 11.51 -20.06
C GLY A 142 -12.16 12.77 -19.24
N ALA A 143 -12.75 12.62 -18.06
CA ALA A 143 -12.97 13.75 -17.15
C ALA A 143 -11.66 14.09 -16.43
N ALA A 144 -11.25 15.36 -16.43
CA ALA A 144 -10.03 15.79 -15.73
C ALA A 144 -10.05 15.40 -14.24
N ASP A 145 -11.23 15.37 -13.63
CA ASP A 145 -11.46 15.02 -12.23
C ASP A 145 -11.26 13.52 -11.93
N ASP A 146 -11.14 12.68 -12.96
CA ASP A 146 -10.74 11.27 -12.80
C ASP A 146 -9.30 11.16 -12.27
N LEU A 147 -8.47 12.20 -12.44
CA LEU A 147 -7.20 12.33 -11.72
C LEU A 147 -7.46 12.88 -10.32
N MET A 148 -7.49 11.99 -9.35
CA MET A 148 -7.78 12.32 -7.96
C MET A 148 -6.52 12.44 -7.14
N ARG A 149 -6.50 13.36 -6.18
CA ARG A 149 -5.42 13.40 -5.20
C ARG A 149 -5.49 12.16 -4.33
N LEU A 150 -4.35 11.52 -4.05
CA LEU A 150 -4.28 10.30 -3.26
C LEU A 150 -4.87 10.49 -1.86
N SER A 151 -4.65 11.66 -1.24
CA SER A 151 -5.26 12.02 0.05
C SER A 151 -6.79 12.15 0.00
N GLU A 152 -7.35 12.32 -1.20
CA GLU A 152 -8.79 12.49 -1.45
C GLU A 152 -9.42 11.20 -2.06
N HIS A 153 -8.62 10.16 -2.34
CA HIS A 153 -9.07 8.91 -2.93
C HIS A 153 -9.59 7.90 -1.88
N HIS A 154 -10.91 7.94 -1.71
CA HIS A 154 -11.83 6.82 -1.45
C HIS A 154 -11.63 5.86 -0.29
N LEU A 155 -10.75 6.11 0.70
CA LEU A 155 -10.86 5.34 1.94
C LEU A 155 -12.28 5.42 2.48
N GLY A 156 -12.92 6.58 2.53
CA GLY A 156 -14.30 6.78 3.02
C GLY A 156 -15.44 6.12 2.22
N ARG A 157 -15.20 5.61 1.00
CA ARG A 157 -16.23 4.94 0.19
C ARG A 157 -16.09 3.41 0.15
N ARG A 158 -14.91 2.88 0.45
CA ARG A 158 -14.64 1.43 0.45
C ARG A 158 -15.38 0.77 1.61
N ALA A 159 -16.08 -0.34 1.35
CA ALA A 159 -16.71 -1.11 2.41
C ALA A 159 -15.69 -2.06 3.07
N LEU A 160 -15.99 -2.54 4.29
CA LEU A 160 -15.29 -3.69 4.86
C LEU A 160 -15.55 -4.89 3.96
N ASN A 161 -14.48 -5.61 3.61
CA ASN A 161 -14.58 -6.72 2.67
C ASN A 161 -14.92 -8.07 3.33
N TYR A 162 -15.29 -8.05 4.62
CA TYR A 162 -15.63 -9.21 5.45
C TYR A 162 -16.85 -8.92 6.33
N SER A 163 -17.51 -9.99 6.79
CA SER A 163 -18.78 -9.90 7.52
C SER A 163 -18.66 -10.01 9.04
N VAL A 164 -17.60 -10.63 9.57
CA VAL A 164 -17.43 -10.90 11.02
C VAL A 164 -16.67 -9.77 11.73
N VAL A 165 -17.16 -8.54 11.62
CA VAL A 165 -16.53 -7.36 12.25
C VAL A 165 -16.54 -7.51 13.77
N GLY A 166 -15.38 -7.33 14.41
CA GLY A 166 -15.16 -7.62 15.82
C GLY A 166 -14.83 -9.08 16.12
N GLY A 167 -14.64 -9.93 15.11
CA GLY A 167 -14.28 -11.34 15.28
C GLY A 167 -12.93 -11.56 15.98
N THR A 168 -12.08 -10.52 16.11
CA THR A 168 -10.85 -10.54 16.90
C THR A 168 -10.95 -9.74 18.21
N ALA A 169 -12.16 -9.54 18.72
CA ALA A 169 -12.47 -8.71 19.89
C ALA A 169 -11.41 -8.79 21.01
N PRO A 170 -10.77 -7.67 21.40
CA PRO A 170 -9.72 -7.68 22.42
C PRO A 170 -10.18 -8.08 23.82
N ALA A 171 -11.49 -8.02 24.09
CA ALA A 171 -12.08 -8.33 25.39
C ALA A 171 -12.48 -9.81 25.54
N ALA A 172 -12.55 -10.58 24.45
CA ALA A 172 -13.00 -11.97 24.48
C ALA A 172 -11.93 -12.87 25.11
N GLU A 173 -12.28 -13.56 26.21
CA GLU A 173 -11.47 -14.62 26.83
C GLU A 173 -12.38 -15.74 27.36
N PRO A 174 -12.20 -17.01 26.92
CA PRO A 174 -11.30 -17.44 25.84
C PRO A 174 -11.75 -16.88 24.48
N TRP A 175 -10.82 -16.70 23.54
CA TRP A 175 -11.17 -16.32 22.17
C TRP A 175 -11.67 -17.51 21.36
N LEU A 176 -12.92 -17.42 20.89
CA LEU A 176 -13.55 -18.41 20.02
C LEU A 176 -13.67 -17.82 18.61
N PRO A 177 -12.76 -18.15 17.67
CA PRO A 177 -12.80 -17.60 16.32
C PRO A 177 -14.00 -18.15 15.53
N PRO A 178 -14.65 -17.35 14.67
CA PRO A 178 -15.72 -17.83 13.80
C PRO A 178 -15.27 -18.91 12.81
N ASP A 179 -16.15 -19.86 12.51
CA ASP A 179 -15.89 -20.92 11.53
C ASP A 179 -15.60 -20.38 10.12
N GLY A 180 -14.79 -21.14 9.36
CA GLY A 180 -14.45 -20.80 7.98
C GLY A 180 -13.38 -19.71 7.83
N TRP A 181 -12.77 -19.28 8.93
CA TRP A 181 -11.66 -18.32 8.95
C TRP A 181 -10.33 -18.98 9.30
N ARG A 182 -9.24 -18.51 8.68
CA ARG A 182 -7.90 -18.85 9.13
C ARG A 182 -7.57 -18.02 10.36
N ALA A 183 -7.92 -18.55 11.53
CA ALA A 183 -7.64 -17.92 12.81
C ALA A 183 -6.16 -18.07 13.21
N TYR A 184 -5.66 -17.08 13.93
CA TYR A 184 -4.36 -17.14 14.58
C TYR A 184 -4.35 -16.27 15.81
N GLU A 185 -3.88 -16.85 16.91
CA GLU A 185 -3.57 -16.15 18.15
C GLU A 185 -2.15 -16.50 18.57
N HIS A 186 -1.41 -15.50 19.03
CA HIS A 186 -0.12 -15.74 19.65
C HIS A 186 0.22 -14.65 20.66
N THR A 187 0.65 -15.07 21.85
CA THR A 187 1.02 -14.17 22.95
C THR A 187 2.52 -14.23 23.20
N VAL A 188 3.14 -13.07 23.43
CA VAL A 188 4.55 -12.94 23.78
C VAL A 188 4.72 -12.00 24.97
N ARG A 189 5.60 -12.35 25.90
CA ARG A 189 6.01 -11.45 26.98
C ARG A 189 6.96 -10.38 26.45
N LEU A 190 6.67 -9.12 26.75
CA LEU A 190 7.50 -7.97 26.40
C LEU A 190 8.44 -7.55 27.54
N GLY A 191 8.07 -7.85 28.79
CA GLY A 191 8.82 -7.49 29.98
C GLY A 191 7.89 -7.26 31.17
N SER A 192 8.30 -6.40 32.09
CA SER A 192 7.48 -5.95 33.22
C SER A 192 7.74 -4.47 33.55
N GLY A 193 6.81 -3.85 34.25
CA GLY A 193 6.93 -2.48 34.76
C GLY A 193 6.27 -1.41 33.89
N THR A 194 6.16 -0.21 34.46
CA THR A 194 5.43 0.92 33.89
C THR A 194 6.05 1.43 32.58
N ASP A 195 7.37 1.42 32.45
CA ASP A 195 8.03 1.89 31.22
C ASP A 195 7.75 0.99 30.02
N VAL A 196 7.78 -0.34 30.23
CA VAL A 196 7.43 -1.32 29.18
C VAL A 196 5.96 -1.16 28.80
N TRP A 197 5.10 -0.96 29.80
CA TRP A 197 3.68 -0.72 29.59
C TRP A 197 3.42 0.54 28.75
N ASN A 198 3.98 1.69 29.14
CA ASN A 198 3.80 2.96 28.45
C ASN A 198 4.31 2.91 27.00
N ALA A 199 5.48 2.30 26.79
CA ALA A 199 6.05 2.16 25.46
C ALA A 199 5.21 1.22 24.57
N ALA A 200 4.78 0.08 25.09
CA ALA A 200 4.02 -0.91 24.33
C ALA A 200 2.59 -0.45 24.03
N SER A 201 1.90 0.14 25.01
CA SER A 201 0.54 0.69 24.84
C SER A 201 0.53 1.82 23.82
N SER A 202 1.45 2.79 23.94
CA SER A 202 1.61 3.88 22.98
C SER A 202 1.88 3.34 21.57
N ALA A 203 2.79 2.37 21.42
CA ALA A 203 3.11 1.80 20.12
C ALA A 203 1.96 1.00 19.50
N VAL A 204 1.13 0.31 20.30
CA VAL A 204 -0.08 -0.35 19.77
C VAL A 204 -1.08 0.68 19.28
N LEU A 205 -1.35 1.71 20.08
CA LEU A 205 -2.42 2.69 19.83
C LEU A 205 -2.10 3.67 18.70
N SER A 206 -0.83 3.76 18.29
CA SER A 206 -0.34 4.70 17.27
C SER A 206 0.21 4.01 16.01
N TRP A 207 -0.24 2.79 15.70
CA TRP A 207 0.27 1.96 14.58
C TRP A 207 1.75 1.59 14.65
N GLY A 208 2.44 1.84 15.76
CA GLY A 208 3.86 1.60 15.95
C GLY A 208 4.30 0.15 15.68
N ILE A 209 3.45 -0.86 15.93
CA ILE A 209 3.76 -2.26 15.56
C ILE A 209 3.88 -2.42 14.04
N LYS A 210 2.95 -1.86 13.26
CA LYS A 210 2.98 -1.90 11.78
C LYS A 210 4.17 -1.11 11.25
N SER A 211 4.35 0.13 11.71
CA SER A 211 5.43 1.00 11.25
C SER A 211 6.82 0.40 11.51
N ARG A 212 7.07 -0.12 12.73
CA ARG A 212 8.32 -0.80 13.08
C ARG A 212 8.52 -2.13 12.32
N SER A 213 7.44 -2.67 11.75
CA SER A 213 7.47 -3.87 10.92
C SER A 213 7.60 -3.57 9.43
N GLY A 214 7.94 -2.32 9.06
CA GLY A 214 8.28 -1.92 7.71
C GLY A 214 7.10 -1.45 6.86
N PHE A 215 5.96 -1.15 7.47
CA PHE A 215 4.84 -0.51 6.80
C PHE A 215 4.94 1.01 6.90
N THR A 216 4.49 1.71 5.85
CA THR A 216 4.11 3.13 5.97
C THR A 216 2.62 3.22 6.25
N VAL A 217 2.23 4.11 7.17
CA VAL A 217 0.82 4.39 7.51
C VAL A 217 0.47 5.74 6.90
N ASP A 218 -0.56 5.77 6.06
CA ASP A 218 -0.97 6.95 5.29
C ASP A 218 -2.50 7.14 5.40
N PRO A 219 -3.00 8.30 5.87
CA PRO A 219 -2.24 9.46 6.32
C PRO A 219 -1.41 9.16 7.58
N LEU A 220 -0.30 9.88 7.73
CA LEU A 220 0.52 9.78 8.93
C LEU A 220 -0.29 10.18 10.16
N LEU A 221 -0.31 9.33 11.18
CA LEU A 221 -0.89 9.67 12.47
C LEU A 221 0.05 10.64 13.21
N GLU A 222 -0.48 11.79 13.62
CA GLU A 222 0.28 12.80 14.35
C GLU A 222 0.89 12.23 15.64
N ALA A 223 2.09 12.70 16.00
CA ALA A 223 2.79 12.24 17.18
C ALA A 223 1.94 12.47 18.45
N GLY A 224 1.82 11.42 19.28
CA GLY A 224 1.01 11.45 20.50
C GLY A 224 -0.49 11.20 20.29
N ARG A 225 -0.98 11.11 19.04
CA ARG A 225 -2.36 10.71 18.79
C ARG A 225 -2.54 9.19 18.87
N ILE A 226 -3.76 8.81 19.20
CA ILE A 226 -4.27 7.43 19.19
C ILE A 226 -5.19 7.29 17.98
N ALA A 227 -5.05 6.18 17.26
CA ALA A 227 -5.96 5.82 16.17
C ALA A 227 -7.35 5.45 16.72
N ARG A 228 -8.40 6.02 16.13
CA ARG A 228 -9.79 5.91 16.61
C ARG A 228 -10.64 5.05 15.70
N ARG A 229 -11.65 4.39 16.27
CA ARG A 229 -12.63 3.63 15.51
C ARG A 229 -13.23 4.46 14.36
N GLY A 230 -13.32 3.87 13.17
CA GLY A 230 -13.79 4.51 11.95
C GLY A 230 -12.71 5.28 11.18
N GLU A 231 -11.54 5.56 11.77
CA GLU A 231 -10.42 6.13 11.02
C GLU A 231 -9.88 5.10 10.03
N ARG A 232 -9.63 5.56 8.80
CA ARG A 232 -9.19 4.70 7.69
C ARG A 232 -7.78 5.07 7.27
N TYR A 233 -7.00 4.07 6.89
CA TYR A 233 -5.60 4.21 6.51
C TYR A 233 -5.25 3.32 5.34
N TRP A 234 -4.21 3.71 4.61
CA TRP A 234 -3.42 2.84 3.77
C TRP A 234 -2.24 2.33 4.58
N LEU A 235 -2.10 1.00 4.66
CA LEU A 235 -0.85 0.36 5.09
C LEU A 235 -0.06 0.01 3.84
N VAL A 236 1.12 0.59 3.69
CA VAL A 236 1.97 0.36 2.51
C VAL A 236 3.10 -0.59 2.90
N ALA A 237 3.02 -1.83 2.42
CA ALA A 237 4.05 -2.84 2.59
C ALA A 237 5.11 -2.72 1.49
N ARG A 238 6.39 -2.70 1.88
CA ARG A 238 7.52 -2.79 0.95
C ARG A 238 8.04 -4.22 0.89
N ILE A 239 7.93 -4.86 -0.28
CA ILE A 239 8.41 -6.22 -0.53
C ILE A 239 9.42 -6.16 -1.68
N GLY A 240 10.70 -5.98 -1.34
CA GLY A 240 11.74 -5.72 -2.34
C GLY A 240 11.43 -4.41 -3.09
N PRO A 241 11.37 -4.42 -4.44
CA PRO A 241 10.98 -3.24 -5.21
C PRO A 241 9.47 -2.94 -5.19
N LEU A 242 8.63 -3.90 -4.78
CA LEU A 242 7.17 -3.78 -4.84
C LEU A 242 6.60 -3.03 -3.63
N HIS A 243 5.59 -2.20 -3.91
CA HIS A 243 4.82 -1.47 -2.91
C HIS A 243 3.36 -1.93 -2.95
N VAL A 244 2.91 -2.64 -1.91
CA VAL A 244 1.52 -3.09 -1.80
C VAL A 244 0.77 -2.15 -0.87
N ARG A 245 -0.28 -1.49 -1.39
CA ARG A 245 -1.15 -0.61 -0.60
C ARG A 245 -2.36 -1.38 -0.10
N GLU A 246 -2.55 -1.39 1.21
CA GLU A 246 -3.57 -2.16 1.89
C GLU A 246 -4.56 -1.21 2.59
N PRO A 247 -5.79 -1.03 2.07
CA PRO A 247 -6.77 -0.15 2.69
C PRO A 247 -7.40 -0.82 3.91
N VAL A 248 -7.39 -0.11 5.04
CA VAL A 248 -7.88 -0.62 6.32
C VAL A 248 -8.73 0.41 7.04
N GLU A 249 -9.58 -0.06 7.95
CA GLU A 249 -10.34 0.76 8.90
C GLU A 249 -10.07 0.29 10.32
N VAL A 250 -9.86 1.23 11.25
CA VAL A 250 -9.80 0.91 12.67
C VAL A 250 -11.21 0.52 13.14
N VAL A 251 -11.38 -0.72 13.59
CA VAL A 251 -12.68 -1.23 14.04
C VAL A 251 -12.84 -1.22 15.55
N ALA A 252 -11.74 -1.24 16.32
CA ALA A 252 -11.80 -1.04 17.76
C ALA A 252 -10.49 -0.48 18.31
N THR A 253 -10.63 0.36 19.34
CA THR A 253 -9.50 0.87 20.14
C THR A 253 -9.88 0.73 21.60
N ILE A 254 -8.97 0.16 22.41
CA ILE A 254 -9.12 0.09 23.87
C ILE A 254 -7.92 0.78 24.49
N ALA A 255 -8.15 1.72 25.39
CA ALA A 255 -7.09 2.39 26.15
C ALA A 255 -7.52 2.49 27.62
N THR A 256 -7.03 1.56 28.44
CA THR A 256 -7.20 1.54 29.89
C THR A 256 -5.85 1.39 30.57
N ASP A 257 -5.79 1.47 31.90
CA ASP A 257 -4.53 1.35 32.65
C ASP A 257 -3.89 -0.05 32.60
N ARG A 258 -4.68 -1.07 32.24
CA ARG A 258 -4.24 -2.48 32.20
C ARG A 258 -4.36 -3.13 30.82
N GLN A 259 -5.06 -2.50 29.89
CA GLN A 259 -5.23 -3.02 28.53
C GLN A 259 -5.21 -1.92 27.47
N ALA A 260 -4.37 -2.09 26.46
CA ALA A 260 -4.30 -1.25 25.28
C ALA A 260 -4.47 -2.14 24.04
N ALA A 261 -5.39 -1.81 23.13
CA ALA A 261 -5.61 -2.59 21.93
C ALA A 261 -5.95 -1.71 20.73
N LEU A 262 -5.49 -2.14 19.56
CA LEU A 262 -5.89 -1.59 18.26
C LEU A 262 -6.29 -2.76 17.35
N ALA A 263 -7.54 -2.74 16.92
CA ALA A 263 -8.11 -3.66 15.95
C ALA A 263 -8.39 -2.93 14.65
N TYR A 264 -8.00 -3.51 13.52
CA TYR A 264 -8.34 -2.98 12.21
C TYR A 264 -8.89 -4.08 11.29
N GLY A 265 -9.86 -3.69 10.47
CA GLY A 265 -10.50 -4.50 9.46
C GLY A 265 -10.02 -4.14 8.06
N THR A 266 -10.06 -5.10 7.15
CA THR A 266 -9.64 -4.91 5.75
C THR A 266 -10.79 -4.36 4.90
N LEU A 267 -10.49 -3.35 4.09
CA LEU A 267 -11.44 -2.74 3.16
C LEU A 267 -11.36 -3.37 1.75
N GLU A 268 -12.32 -3.07 0.90
CA GLU A 268 -12.27 -3.40 -0.53
C GLU A 268 -10.97 -2.90 -1.19
N GLY A 269 -10.31 -3.76 -1.97
CA GLY A 269 -8.98 -3.52 -2.55
C GLY A 269 -7.82 -4.13 -1.75
N HIS A 270 -8.05 -4.57 -0.50
CA HIS A 270 -7.01 -5.25 0.27
C HIS A 270 -6.70 -6.67 -0.27
N PRO A 271 -5.41 -7.08 -0.31
CA PRO A 271 -4.99 -8.44 -0.69
C PRO A 271 -5.64 -9.58 0.10
N VAL A 272 -6.14 -9.29 1.30
CA VAL A 272 -6.78 -10.26 2.18
C VAL A 272 -8.12 -9.73 2.65
N SER A 273 -8.97 -10.65 3.08
CA SER A 273 -10.20 -10.35 3.78
C SER A 273 -10.06 -10.78 5.24
N GLY A 274 -10.39 -9.91 6.19
CA GLY A 274 -10.39 -10.22 7.61
C GLY A 274 -10.09 -9.04 8.54
N GLU A 275 -9.61 -9.39 9.73
CA GLU A 275 -9.40 -8.46 10.85
C GLU A 275 -8.13 -8.87 11.60
N GLU A 276 -7.37 -7.89 12.08
CA GLU A 276 -6.20 -8.11 12.91
C GLU A 276 -6.22 -7.16 14.12
N THR A 277 -5.89 -7.71 15.28
CA THR A 277 -5.88 -7.02 16.55
C THR A 277 -4.55 -7.23 17.26
N PHE A 278 -3.96 -6.13 17.71
CA PHE A 278 -2.84 -6.12 18.65
C PHE A 278 -3.34 -5.74 20.04
N ILE A 279 -3.07 -6.56 21.04
CA ILE A 279 -3.52 -6.39 22.42
C ILE A 279 -2.30 -6.39 23.32
N VAL A 280 -2.09 -5.32 24.08
CA VAL A 280 -1.12 -5.28 25.16
C VAL A 280 -1.87 -5.29 26.48
N ARG A 281 -1.54 -6.26 27.35
CA ARG A 281 -2.10 -6.36 28.70
C ARG A 281 -1.00 -6.30 29.74
N ARG A 282 -1.28 -5.62 30.86
CA ARG A 282 -0.46 -5.63 32.07
C ARG A 282 -1.19 -6.39 33.17
N ASP A 283 -0.57 -7.45 33.68
CA ASP A 283 -1.10 -8.21 34.82
C ASP A 283 -0.80 -7.53 36.17
N GLU A 284 -1.35 -8.09 37.25
CA GLU A 284 -1.20 -7.56 38.60
C GLU A 284 0.25 -7.62 39.11
N ASN A 285 1.04 -8.56 38.58
CA ASN A 285 2.47 -8.67 38.84
C ASN A 285 3.30 -7.68 37.99
N GLY A 286 2.64 -6.85 37.19
CA GLY A 286 3.25 -5.86 36.32
C GLY A 286 3.88 -6.43 35.04
N ASN A 287 3.64 -7.69 34.70
CA ASN A 287 4.11 -8.27 33.44
C ASN A 287 3.30 -7.72 32.28
N VAL A 288 4.00 -7.39 31.20
CA VAL A 288 3.41 -6.84 29.99
C VAL A 288 3.51 -7.88 28.88
N ASN A 289 2.35 -8.26 28.33
CA ASN A 289 2.24 -9.25 27.26
C ASN A 289 1.60 -8.61 26.03
N LEU A 290 2.08 -8.96 24.85
CA LEU A 290 1.49 -8.64 23.55
C LEU A 290 0.82 -9.89 22.98
N THR A 291 -0.46 -9.81 22.70
CA THR A 291 -1.24 -10.82 21.98
C THR A 291 -1.59 -10.29 20.60
N LEU A 292 -1.33 -11.10 19.58
CA LEU A 292 -1.75 -10.86 18.20
C LEU A 292 -2.89 -11.82 17.87
N ARG A 293 -4.07 -11.28 17.54
CA ARG A 293 -5.19 -12.03 16.97
C ARG A 293 -5.40 -11.64 15.52
N SER A 294 -5.68 -12.62 14.67
CA SER A 294 -6.07 -12.33 13.29
C SER A 294 -7.05 -13.37 12.76
N LEU A 295 -8.01 -12.91 11.98
CA LEU A 295 -8.85 -13.72 11.11
C LEU A 295 -8.47 -13.38 9.69
N THR A 296 -8.20 -14.38 8.86
CA THR A 296 -7.82 -14.15 7.46
C THR A 296 -8.54 -15.12 6.53
N ARG A 297 -8.95 -14.61 5.37
CA ARG A 297 -9.35 -15.35 4.19
C ARG A 297 -8.74 -14.69 2.95
N ALA A 298 -8.67 -15.42 1.85
CA ALA A 298 -8.28 -14.84 0.57
C ALA A 298 -9.19 -13.65 0.22
N GLY A 299 -8.59 -12.56 -0.26
CA GLY A 299 -9.34 -11.45 -0.85
C GLY A 299 -10.16 -11.88 -2.07
N ARG A 300 -10.98 -10.98 -2.61
CA ARG A 300 -11.72 -11.22 -3.87
C ARG A 300 -10.83 -10.90 -5.08
N GLY A 301 -11.19 -11.39 -6.26
CA GLY A 301 -10.50 -11.08 -7.52
C GLY A 301 -9.11 -11.73 -7.65
N PRO A 302 -8.11 -11.06 -8.26
CA PRO A 302 -6.81 -11.65 -8.61
C PRO A 302 -6.01 -12.12 -7.38
N TRP A 303 -6.25 -11.51 -6.20
CA TRP A 303 -5.64 -11.90 -4.93
C TRP A 303 -5.92 -13.34 -4.52
N ARG A 304 -7.00 -13.97 -5.01
CA ARG A 304 -7.26 -15.40 -4.76
C ARG A 304 -6.15 -16.29 -5.33
N GLY A 305 -5.58 -15.92 -6.48
CA GLY A 305 -4.46 -16.64 -7.10
C GLY A 305 -3.14 -16.44 -6.34
N LEU A 306 -2.89 -15.23 -5.84
CA LEU A 306 -1.67 -14.89 -5.09
C LEU A 306 -1.72 -15.29 -3.60
N PHE A 307 -2.87 -15.80 -3.13
CA PHE A 307 -3.10 -16.08 -1.71
C PHE A 307 -2.04 -16.98 -1.05
N PRO A 308 -1.50 -18.04 -1.69
CA PRO A 308 -0.42 -18.84 -1.09
C PRO A 308 0.86 -18.02 -0.80
N LEU A 309 1.23 -17.10 -1.69
CA LEU A 309 2.37 -16.19 -1.50
C LEU A 309 2.09 -15.17 -0.40
N ILE A 310 0.87 -14.66 -0.34
CA ILE A 310 0.40 -13.78 0.74
C ILE A 310 0.51 -14.48 2.10
N LEU A 311 0.15 -15.77 2.20
CA LEU A 311 0.28 -16.54 3.44
C LEU A 311 1.74 -16.68 3.91
N ILE A 312 2.70 -16.76 2.98
CA ILE A 312 4.13 -16.78 3.31
C ILE A 312 4.55 -15.42 3.86
N ALA A 313 4.18 -14.32 3.18
CA ALA A 313 4.47 -12.96 3.65
C ALA A 313 3.84 -12.69 5.04
N GLN A 314 2.61 -13.16 5.27
CA GLN A 314 1.95 -13.06 6.57
C GLN A 314 2.75 -13.74 7.69
N ARG A 315 3.35 -14.91 7.46
CA ARG A 315 4.20 -15.57 8.47
C ARG A 315 5.42 -14.71 8.82
N VAL A 316 6.04 -14.08 7.83
CA VAL A 316 7.18 -13.18 8.03
C VAL A 316 6.74 -11.95 8.83
N TYR A 317 5.65 -11.30 8.43
CA TYR A 317 5.15 -10.12 9.11
C TYR A 317 4.68 -10.40 10.53
N ARG A 318 4.00 -11.53 10.80
CA ARG A 318 3.65 -11.93 12.17
C ARG A 318 4.87 -12.05 13.07
N ARG A 319 5.97 -12.62 12.56
CA ARG A 319 7.24 -12.66 13.31
C ARG A 319 7.81 -11.26 13.55
N ARG A 320 7.70 -10.35 12.57
CA ARG A 320 8.12 -8.94 12.72
C ARG A 320 7.26 -8.21 13.75
N TYR A 321 5.93 -8.36 13.71
CA TYR A 321 5.01 -7.76 14.67
C TYR A 321 5.32 -8.19 16.12
N LEU A 322 5.53 -9.49 16.32
CA LEU A 322 5.85 -10.03 17.65
C LEU A 322 7.24 -9.63 18.16
N ARG A 323 8.14 -9.22 17.26
CA ARG A 323 9.47 -8.67 17.61
C ARG A 323 9.48 -7.15 17.72
N ALA A 324 8.52 -6.45 17.11
CA ALA A 324 8.51 -4.99 16.99
C ALA A 324 8.60 -4.25 18.34
N LEU A 325 8.08 -4.88 19.40
CA LEU A 325 8.09 -4.35 20.77
C LEU A 325 8.99 -5.12 21.74
N ARG A 326 9.68 -6.17 21.28
CA ARG A 326 10.69 -6.83 22.10
C ARG A 326 11.91 -5.94 22.13
N ARG A 327 12.39 -5.57 23.32
CA ARG A 327 13.71 -4.95 23.44
C ARG A 327 14.72 -5.94 22.86
N GLY A 328 15.57 -5.48 21.94
CA GLY A 328 16.76 -6.24 21.56
C GLY A 328 17.51 -6.57 22.84
N GLY A 329 17.78 -7.85 23.06
CA GLY A 329 18.63 -8.26 24.18
C GLY A 329 19.93 -7.48 24.12
N GLN A 330 20.36 -6.97 25.28
CA GLN A 330 21.75 -6.63 25.50
C GLN A 330 22.64 -7.83 25.17
#